data_AF-C1B8W8-F1
#
_entry.id   AF-C1B8W8-F1
#
_cell.length_a   1.000
_cell.length_b   1.000
_cell.length_c   1.000
_cell.angle_alpha   90.00
_cell.angle_beta   90.00
_cell.angle_gamma   90.00
#
_symmetry.space_group_name_H-M   'P 1'
#
loop_
_entity.id
_entity.type
_entity.pdbx_description
1 polymer ?
#
loop_
_entity_poly.entity_id
_entity_poly.type
_entity_poly.pdbx_seq_one_letter_code
_entity_poly.pdbx_strand_id
1 'polypeptide(L)'
;MGLFKKRKSRATRKAEAKALKHKAGVEAKLSARNERKRDKQAAVAGRKLEAAELKSLKKVEKAQISALKAQEKAAAQKGFTVAAVRKYLGVARLLTPVLLPIAYRAATVVRGRIDARRADRMGVDVDQLANFTGHGAKLSARIAGAESSTTEILGQKPDDAETQKFAAAIRDRLADLNTAVRAAEQMPQARRKAAHHAISSELDGVEADLLARLGVR
;
A
#
# COMPACT_ATOMS: atom_id res chain seq x y z
N MET A 1 -42.00 35.55 64.33
CA MET A 1 -42.18 34.37 65.21
C MET A 1 -41.86 33.11 64.42
N GLY A 2 -40.69 32.52 64.66
CA GLY A 2 -40.08 31.48 63.82
C GLY A 2 -40.80 30.13 63.83
N LEU A 3 -40.88 29.50 62.65
CA LEU A 3 -41.40 28.14 62.45
C LEU A 3 -40.36 27.09 62.87
N PHE A 4 -40.34 26.72 64.16
CA PHE A 4 -39.61 25.54 64.63
C PHE A 4 -40.40 24.26 64.35
N LYS A 5 -40.21 23.64 63.17
CA LYS A 5 -40.68 22.27 62.91
C LYS A 5 -39.93 21.28 63.81
N LYS A 6 -40.66 20.41 64.52
CA LYS A 6 -40.15 19.30 65.35
C LYS A 6 -39.13 18.48 64.56
N ARG A 7 -37.85 18.50 64.96
CA ARG A 7 -36.78 17.73 64.33
C ARG A 7 -36.93 16.25 64.70
N LYS A 8 -37.07 15.37 63.69
CA LYS A 8 -36.99 13.90 63.89
C LYS A 8 -35.72 13.52 64.65
N SER A 9 -35.83 12.58 65.61
CA SER A 9 -34.71 12.09 66.41
C SER A 9 -33.59 11.49 65.54
N ARG A 10 -32.35 11.56 66.01
CA ARG A 10 -31.16 11.03 65.29
C ARG A 10 -31.28 9.54 64.99
N ALA A 11 -31.94 8.78 65.89
CA ALA A 11 -32.17 7.35 65.72
C ALA A 11 -33.09 7.04 64.53
N THR A 12 -34.21 7.77 64.39
CA THR A 12 -35.18 7.55 63.31
C THR A 12 -34.60 7.93 61.95
N ARG A 13 -33.81 9.02 61.88
CA ARG A 13 -33.08 9.39 60.64
C ARG A 13 -32.05 8.34 60.23
N LYS A 14 -31.33 7.72 61.18
CA LYS A 14 -30.38 6.64 60.89
C LYS A 14 -31.09 5.39 60.38
N ALA A 15 -32.25 5.05 60.94
CA ALA A 15 -33.07 3.92 60.49
C ALA A 15 -33.64 4.18 59.08
N GLU A 16 -34.22 5.36 58.85
CA GLU A 16 -34.71 5.78 57.53
C GLU A 16 -33.59 5.77 56.48
N ALA A 17 -32.39 6.28 56.83
CA ALA A 17 -31.23 6.24 55.94
C ALA A 17 -30.77 4.81 55.63
N LYS A 18 -30.79 3.88 56.60
CA LYS A 18 -30.44 2.46 56.37
C LYS A 18 -31.48 1.78 55.48
N ALA A 19 -32.77 2.04 55.70
CA ALA A 19 -33.85 1.50 54.88
C ALA A 19 -33.78 2.00 53.43
N LEU A 20 -33.53 3.30 53.23
CA LEU A 20 -33.33 3.89 51.90
C LEU A 20 -32.10 3.32 51.20
N LYS A 21 -30.99 3.12 51.92
CA LYS A 21 -29.78 2.48 51.36
C LYS A 21 -30.04 1.02 50.97
N HIS A 22 -30.76 0.27 51.79
CA HIS A 22 -31.11 -1.11 51.48
C HIS A 22 -32.04 -1.19 50.26
N LYS A 23 -33.09 -0.35 50.23
CA LYS A 23 -34.01 -0.24 49.09
C LYS A 23 -33.26 0.13 47.80
N ALA A 24 -32.42 1.15 47.84
CA ALA A 24 -31.59 1.55 46.70
C ALA A 24 -30.62 0.43 46.25
N GLY A 25 -30.03 -0.30 47.19
CA GLY A 25 -29.16 -1.44 46.88
C GLY A 25 -29.89 -2.61 46.21
N VAL A 26 -31.13 -2.91 46.63
CA VAL A 26 -31.97 -3.94 46.01
C VAL A 26 -32.48 -3.49 44.64
N GLU A 27 -32.94 -2.24 44.52
CA GLU A 27 -33.39 -1.65 43.26
C GLU A 27 -32.25 -1.62 42.23
N ALA A 28 -31.04 -1.22 42.62
CA ALA A 28 -29.86 -1.25 41.75
C ALA A 28 -29.48 -2.67 41.30
N LYS A 29 -29.60 -3.67 42.19
CA LYS A 29 -29.34 -5.08 41.82
C LYS A 29 -30.38 -5.61 40.83
N LEU A 30 -31.66 -5.28 41.04
CA LEU A 30 -32.75 -5.70 40.16
C LEU A 30 -32.69 -4.97 38.81
N SER A 31 -32.38 -3.67 38.80
CA SER A 31 -32.20 -2.89 37.57
C SER A 31 -31.03 -3.43 36.76
N ALA A 32 -29.86 -3.64 37.36
CA ALA A 32 -28.69 -4.21 36.68
C ALA A 32 -28.97 -5.61 36.11
N ARG A 33 -29.74 -6.45 36.82
CA ARG A 33 -30.16 -7.77 36.32
C ARG A 33 -31.10 -7.65 35.12
N ASN A 34 -32.00 -6.68 35.13
CA ASN A 34 -32.92 -6.43 34.04
C ASN A 34 -32.22 -5.82 32.82
N GLU A 35 -31.31 -4.88 33.02
CA GLU A 35 -30.46 -4.28 31.97
C GLU A 35 -29.63 -5.36 31.27
N ARG A 36 -28.92 -6.20 32.03
CA ARG A 36 -28.17 -7.35 31.46
C ARG A 36 -29.03 -8.27 30.61
N LYS A 37 -30.29 -8.50 31.01
CA LYS A 37 -31.22 -9.32 30.21
C LYS A 37 -31.63 -8.60 28.92
N ARG A 38 -31.90 -7.30 28.97
CA ARG A 38 -32.24 -6.48 27.80
C ARG A 38 -31.06 -6.40 26.82
N ASP A 39 -29.85 -6.14 27.31
CA ASP A 39 -28.65 -6.05 26.48
C ASP A 39 -28.35 -7.38 25.80
N LYS A 40 -28.52 -8.49 26.52
CA LYS A 40 -28.38 -9.82 25.93
C LYS A 40 -29.41 -10.09 24.83
N GLN A 41 -30.67 -9.69 25.05
CA GLN A 41 -31.73 -9.84 24.05
C GLN A 41 -31.47 -8.94 22.83
N ALA A 42 -31.05 -7.70 23.05
CA ALA A 42 -30.68 -6.76 21.98
C ALA A 42 -29.50 -7.28 21.16
N ALA A 43 -28.46 -7.82 21.80
CA ALA A 43 -27.31 -8.41 21.11
C ALA A 43 -27.70 -9.64 20.27
N VAL A 44 -28.60 -10.51 20.79
CA VAL A 44 -29.10 -11.67 20.03
C VAL A 44 -29.99 -11.23 18.86
N ALA A 45 -30.83 -10.22 19.06
CA ALA A 45 -31.65 -9.65 17.99
C ALA A 45 -30.78 -9.03 16.89
N GLY A 46 -29.78 -8.22 17.27
CA GLY A 46 -28.81 -7.62 16.35
C GLY A 46 -28.10 -8.66 15.50
N ARG A 47 -27.54 -9.71 16.12
CA ARG A 47 -26.87 -10.81 15.39
C ARG A 47 -27.80 -11.54 14.41
N LYS A 48 -29.09 -11.69 14.75
CA LYS A 48 -30.07 -12.32 13.84
C LYS A 48 -30.40 -11.42 12.65
N LEU A 49 -30.53 -10.11 12.87
CA LEU A 49 -30.76 -9.13 11.82
C LEU A 49 -29.57 -9.07 10.87
N GLU A 50 -28.35 -8.92 11.40
CA GLU A 50 -27.11 -8.93 10.61
C GLU A 50 -26.97 -10.23 9.79
N ALA A 51 -27.25 -11.38 10.39
CA ALA A 51 -27.20 -12.66 9.68
C ALA A 51 -28.27 -12.76 8.57
N ALA A 52 -29.45 -12.16 8.77
CA ALA A 52 -30.50 -12.11 7.75
C ALA A 52 -30.13 -11.16 6.61
N GLU A 53 -29.54 -9.99 6.92
CA GLU A 53 -29.02 -9.03 5.95
C GLU A 53 -27.87 -9.61 5.13
N LEU A 54 -26.89 -10.28 5.77
CA LEU A 54 -25.81 -10.94 5.05
C LEU A 54 -26.32 -12.04 4.12
N LYS A 55 -27.38 -12.76 4.51
CA LYS A 55 -28.02 -13.76 3.64
C LYS A 55 -28.79 -13.13 2.50
N SER A 56 -29.49 -12.01 2.72
CA SER A 56 -30.21 -11.30 1.66
C SER A 56 -29.22 -10.69 0.67
N LEU A 57 -28.15 -10.04 1.14
CA LEU A 57 -27.06 -9.52 0.32
C LEU A 57 -26.43 -10.62 -0.54
N LYS A 58 -26.06 -11.77 0.04
CA LYS A 58 -25.52 -12.91 -0.72
C LYS A 58 -26.48 -13.44 -1.78
N LYS A 59 -27.78 -13.46 -1.51
CA LYS A 59 -28.79 -13.88 -2.50
C LYS A 59 -28.90 -12.87 -3.63
N VAL A 60 -28.89 -11.57 -3.30
CA VAL A 60 -28.92 -10.48 -4.27
C VAL A 60 -27.66 -10.51 -5.13
N GLU A 61 -26.47 -10.64 -4.55
CA GLU A 61 -25.20 -10.77 -5.28
C GLU A 61 -25.20 -11.98 -6.22
N LYS A 62 -25.65 -13.15 -5.75
CA LYS A 62 -25.76 -14.34 -6.62
C LYS A 62 -26.73 -14.12 -7.78
N ALA A 63 -27.87 -13.50 -7.51
CA ALA A 63 -28.84 -13.17 -8.55
C ALA A 63 -28.25 -12.17 -9.56
N GLN A 64 -27.59 -11.11 -9.09
CA GLN A 64 -26.90 -10.14 -9.93
C GLN A 64 -25.81 -10.79 -10.78
N ILE A 65 -24.95 -11.63 -10.19
CA ILE A 65 -23.91 -12.36 -10.94
C ILE A 65 -24.55 -13.27 -12.01
N SER A 66 -25.63 -13.98 -11.68
CA SER A 66 -26.31 -14.84 -12.66
C SER A 66 -26.97 -14.04 -13.79
N ALA A 67 -27.57 -12.88 -13.47
CA ALA A 67 -28.15 -11.97 -14.44
C ALA A 67 -27.07 -11.35 -15.33
N LEU A 68 -25.94 -10.93 -14.76
CA LEU A 68 -24.78 -10.43 -15.51
C LEU A 68 -24.22 -11.51 -16.43
N LYS A 69 -24.05 -12.75 -15.96
CA LYS A 69 -23.61 -13.88 -16.81
C LYS A 69 -24.61 -14.19 -17.93
N ALA A 70 -25.91 -14.10 -17.66
CA ALA A 70 -26.94 -14.28 -18.68
C ALA A 70 -26.90 -13.14 -19.72
N GLN A 71 -26.70 -11.90 -19.26
CA GLN A 71 -26.52 -10.74 -20.11
C GLN A 71 -25.22 -10.82 -20.92
N GLU A 72 -24.11 -11.28 -20.35
CA GLU A 72 -22.84 -11.52 -21.06
C GLU A 72 -23.03 -12.55 -22.17
N LYS A 73 -23.72 -13.66 -21.92
CA LYS A 73 -24.03 -14.67 -22.95
C LYS A 73 -24.95 -14.11 -24.04
N ALA A 74 -25.96 -13.31 -23.66
CA ALA A 74 -26.87 -12.68 -24.62
C ALA A 74 -26.18 -11.56 -25.43
N ALA A 75 -25.24 -10.83 -24.82
CA ALA A 75 -24.43 -9.81 -25.47
C ALA A 75 -23.33 -10.42 -26.35
N ALA A 76 -22.75 -11.56 -25.97
CA ALA A 76 -21.81 -12.30 -26.81
C ALA A 76 -22.47 -12.80 -28.11
N GLN A 77 -23.77 -13.09 -28.09
CA GLN A 77 -24.55 -13.47 -29.27
C GLN A 77 -25.06 -12.27 -30.08
N LYS A 78 -25.15 -11.07 -29.47
CA LYS A 78 -25.61 -9.85 -30.12
C LYS A 78 -24.43 -8.90 -30.29
N GLY A 79 -23.84 -8.86 -31.49
CA GLY A 79 -22.77 -7.92 -31.82
C GLY A 79 -23.10 -6.46 -31.44
N PHE A 80 -22.07 -5.63 -31.27
CA PHE A 80 -22.23 -4.24 -30.87
C PHE A 80 -23.04 -3.43 -31.89
N THR A 81 -24.33 -3.24 -31.63
CA THR A 81 -25.19 -2.39 -32.46
C THR A 81 -25.01 -0.92 -32.08
N VAL A 82 -25.16 -0.03 -33.04
CA VAL A 82 -25.06 1.43 -32.84
C VAL A 82 -26.01 1.91 -31.74
N ALA A 83 -27.18 1.30 -31.62
CA ALA A 83 -28.15 1.59 -30.56
C ALA A 83 -27.65 1.21 -29.16
N ALA A 84 -26.92 0.10 -29.03
CA ALA A 84 -26.30 -0.30 -27.76
C ALA A 84 -25.21 0.69 -27.37
N VAL A 85 -24.35 1.09 -28.30
CA VAL A 85 -23.28 2.09 -28.07
C VAL A 85 -23.86 3.41 -27.57
N ARG A 86 -24.96 3.90 -28.17
CA ARG A 86 -25.63 5.13 -27.71
C ARG A 86 -26.17 5.01 -26.28
N LYS A 87 -26.73 3.85 -25.91
CA LYS A 87 -27.19 3.59 -24.54
C LYS A 87 -26.03 3.55 -23.54
N TYR A 88 -24.93 2.88 -23.89
CA TYR A 88 -23.72 2.83 -23.05
C TYR A 88 -23.07 4.20 -22.89
N LEU A 89 -23.04 5.04 -23.94
CA LEU A 89 -22.54 6.42 -23.85
C LEU A 89 -23.39 7.27 -22.90
N GLY A 90 -24.71 7.10 -22.91
CA GLY A 90 -25.61 7.77 -21.96
C GLY A 90 -25.34 7.36 -20.51
N VAL A 91 -25.19 6.06 -20.27
CA VAL A 91 -24.87 5.53 -18.93
C VAL A 91 -23.47 5.94 -18.48
N ALA A 92 -22.48 5.90 -19.37
CA ALA A 92 -21.11 6.33 -19.09
C ALA A 92 -21.08 7.82 -18.71
N ARG A 93 -21.83 8.68 -19.40
CA ARG A 93 -21.95 10.11 -19.08
C ARG A 93 -22.56 10.36 -17.69
N LEU A 94 -23.56 9.58 -17.31
CA LEU A 94 -24.18 9.64 -15.98
C LEU A 94 -23.22 9.18 -14.87
N LEU A 95 -22.46 8.11 -15.12
CA LEU A 95 -21.50 7.54 -14.16
C LEU A 95 -20.13 8.23 -14.19
N THR A 96 -19.92 9.19 -15.10
CA THR A 96 -18.66 9.94 -15.23
C THR A 96 -18.12 10.49 -13.91
N PRO A 97 -18.89 11.18 -13.03
CA PRO A 97 -18.33 11.72 -11.79
C PRO A 97 -17.80 10.66 -10.82
N VAL A 98 -18.26 9.41 -10.93
CA VAL A 98 -17.81 8.30 -10.07
C VAL A 98 -16.74 7.46 -10.75
N LEU A 99 -16.88 7.20 -12.05
CA LEU A 99 -15.91 6.42 -12.81
C LEU A 99 -14.60 7.17 -13.02
N LEU A 100 -14.64 8.50 -13.19
CA LEU A 100 -13.46 9.33 -13.41
C LEU A 100 -12.42 9.18 -12.27
N PRO A 101 -12.77 9.37 -10.97
CA PRO A 101 -11.79 9.19 -9.89
C PRO A 101 -11.33 7.74 -9.72
N ILE A 102 -12.18 6.74 -10.00
CA ILE A 102 -11.79 5.32 -9.92
C ILE A 102 -10.80 4.97 -11.04
N ALA A 103 -11.09 5.40 -12.27
CA ALA A 103 -10.21 5.21 -13.41
C ALA A 103 -8.86 5.90 -13.18
N TYR A 104 -8.86 7.11 -12.60
CA TYR A 104 -7.63 7.79 -12.21
C TYR A 104 -6.82 6.98 -11.20
N ARG A 105 -7.45 6.49 -10.12
CA ARG A 105 -6.78 5.63 -9.12
C ARG A 105 -6.26 4.32 -9.71
N ALA A 106 -7.02 3.70 -10.61
CA ALA A 106 -6.58 2.50 -11.31
C ALA A 106 -5.36 2.80 -12.18
N ALA A 107 -5.38 3.93 -12.91
CA ALA A 107 -4.27 4.37 -13.73
C ALA A 107 -3.00 4.64 -12.90
N THR A 108 -3.12 5.28 -11.73
CA THR A 108 -1.96 5.53 -10.85
C THR A 108 -1.39 4.23 -10.26
N VAL A 109 -2.22 3.27 -9.86
CA VAL A 109 -1.75 1.96 -9.38
C VAL A 109 -1.05 1.17 -10.49
N VAL A 110 -1.59 1.19 -11.71
CA VAL A 110 -0.94 0.54 -12.85
C VAL A 110 0.41 1.21 -13.15
N ARG A 111 0.46 2.54 -13.15
CA ARG A 111 1.70 3.29 -13.34
C ARG A 111 2.74 2.95 -12.28
N GLY A 112 2.37 2.95 -11.01
CA GLY A 112 3.25 2.55 -9.91
C GLY A 112 3.77 1.12 -10.05
N ARG A 113 2.97 0.17 -10.54
CA ARG A 113 3.44 -1.20 -10.83
C ARG A 113 4.43 -1.26 -12.00
N ILE A 114 4.25 -0.43 -13.02
CA ILE A 114 5.18 -0.34 -14.15
C ILE A 114 6.52 0.22 -13.67
N ASP A 115 6.47 1.28 -12.86
CA ASP A 115 7.65 1.93 -12.31
C ASP A 115 8.39 1.02 -11.32
N ALA A 116 7.67 0.28 -10.45
CA ALA A 116 8.25 -0.75 -9.58
C ALA A 116 8.95 -1.85 -10.39
N ARG A 117 8.31 -2.40 -11.42
CA ARG A 117 8.96 -3.39 -12.32
C ARG A 117 10.15 -2.81 -13.10
N ARG A 118 10.22 -1.49 -13.27
CA ARG A 118 11.34 -0.83 -13.93
C ARG A 118 12.50 -0.68 -12.96
N ALA A 119 12.20 -0.22 -11.75
CA ALA A 119 13.10 -0.13 -10.61
C ALA A 119 13.73 -1.50 -10.27
N ASP A 120 12.91 -2.55 -10.13
CA ASP A 120 13.37 -3.94 -9.88
C ASP A 120 14.36 -4.42 -10.94
N ARG A 121 14.11 -4.10 -12.22
CA ARG A 121 15.01 -4.48 -13.33
C ARG A 121 16.33 -3.73 -13.35
N MET A 122 16.39 -2.60 -12.65
CA MET A 122 17.59 -1.77 -12.51
C MET A 122 18.24 -1.91 -11.13
N GLY A 123 17.66 -2.70 -10.22
CA GLY A 123 18.22 -2.93 -8.88
C GLY A 123 18.26 -1.67 -8.00
N VAL A 124 17.43 -0.67 -8.32
CA VAL A 124 17.36 0.62 -7.63
C VAL A 124 15.98 0.85 -7.05
N ASP A 125 15.88 1.69 -6.03
CA ASP A 125 14.60 2.06 -5.42
C ASP A 125 13.72 2.86 -6.42
N VAL A 126 12.40 2.78 -6.26
CA VAL A 126 11.41 3.52 -7.08
C VAL A 126 11.63 5.03 -6.95
N ASP A 127 12.05 5.52 -5.78
CA ASP A 127 12.36 6.94 -5.56
C ASP A 127 13.63 7.39 -6.29
N GLN A 128 14.57 6.46 -6.55
CA GLN A 128 15.80 6.73 -7.31
C GLN A 128 15.60 6.61 -8.83
N LEU A 129 14.47 6.05 -9.28
CA LEU A 129 14.14 5.89 -10.69
C LEU A 129 14.14 7.23 -11.45
N ALA A 130 13.74 8.32 -10.79
CA ALA A 130 13.76 9.67 -11.36
C ALA A 130 15.18 10.17 -11.68
N ASN A 131 16.19 9.68 -10.94
CA ASN A 131 17.60 10.05 -11.13
C ASN A 131 18.24 9.31 -12.31
N PHE A 132 17.65 8.17 -12.73
CA PHE A 132 18.17 7.33 -13.81
C PHE A 132 17.19 7.30 -14.99
N THR A 133 17.41 8.20 -15.96
CA THR A 133 16.57 8.32 -17.17
C THR A 133 17.39 8.20 -18.45
N GLY A 134 16.74 7.98 -19.60
CA GLY A 134 17.40 7.79 -20.89
C GLY A 134 17.73 6.33 -21.25
N HIS A 135 18.54 6.12 -22.29
CA HIS A 135 18.86 4.78 -22.80
C HIS A 135 19.91 4.06 -21.92
N GLY A 136 20.76 4.83 -21.24
CA GLY A 136 21.84 4.40 -20.36
C GLY A 136 21.44 4.31 -18.89
N ALA A 137 20.18 4.60 -18.56
CA ALA A 137 19.67 4.58 -17.19
C ALA A 137 20.04 3.31 -16.41
N LYS A 138 19.93 2.15 -17.06
CA LYS A 138 20.30 0.86 -16.45
C LYS A 138 21.80 0.78 -16.13
N LEU A 139 22.67 1.29 -17.01
CA LEU A 139 24.12 1.30 -16.78
C LEU A 139 24.47 2.29 -15.67
N SER A 140 23.88 3.48 -15.68
CA SER A 140 24.08 4.47 -14.61
C SER A 140 23.61 3.96 -13.24
N ALA A 141 22.50 3.23 -13.18
CA ALA A 141 22.01 2.59 -11.95
C ALA A 141 23.01 1.54 -11.41
N ARG A 142 23.54 0.69 -12.29
CA ARG A 142 24.56 -0.29 -11.92
C ARG A 142 25.86 0.36 -11.45
N ILE A 143 26.32 1.42 -12.13
CA ILE A 143 27.49 2.20 -11.72
C ILE A 143 27.29 2.75 -10.30
N ALA A 144 26.14 3.35 -9.99
CA ALA A 144 25.83 3.84 -8.64
C ALA A 144 25.79 2.71 -7.60
N GLY A 145 25.30 1.53 -7.96
CA GLY A 145 25.36 0.33 -7.11
C GLY A 145 26.80 -0.13 -6.84
N ALA A 146 27.65 -0.12 -7.86
CA ALA A 146 29.08 -0.44 -7.75
C ALA A 146 29.85 0.60 -6.90
N GLU A 147 29.53 1.90 -7.03
CA GLU A 147 30.08 2.97 -6.18
C GLU A 147 29.71 2.77 -4.70
N SER A 148 28.45 2.41 -4.44
CA SER A 148 27.96 2.09 -3.09
C SER A 148 28.70 0.90 -2.49
N SER A 149 28.84 -0.18 -3.28
CA SER A 149 29.57 -1.40 -2.88
C SER A 149 31.06 -1.11 -2.60
N THR A 150 31.69 -0.27 -3.43
CA THR A 150 33.08 0.16 -3.24
C THR A 150 33.26 0.92 -1.92
N THR A 151 32.29 1.76 -1.57
CA THR A 151 32.29 2.51 -0.32
C THR A 151 32.06 1.60 0.89
N GLU A 152 31.22 0.57 0.75
CA GLU A 152 31.03 -0.46 1.78
C GLU A 152 32.31 -1.28 2.02
N ILE A 153 32.99 -1.73 0.96
CA ILE A 153 34.27 -2.47 1.07
C ILE A 153 35.31 -1.60 1.79
N LEU A 154 35.41 -0.32 1.44
CA LEU A 154 36.29 0.62 2.13
C LEU A 154 35.92 0.79 3.62
N GLY A 155 34.61 0.80 3.94
CA GLY A 155 34.12 0.87 5.31
C GLY A 155 34.40 -0.39 6.14
N GLN A 156 34.46 -1.57 5.52
CA GLN A 156 34.79 -2.83 6.21
C GLN A 156 36.27 -2.91 6.60
N LYS A 157 37.16 -2.34 5.78
CA LYS A 157 38.63 -2.33 6.02
C LYS A 157 39.23 -0.96 5.74
N PRO A 158 38.97 0.05 6.60
CA PRO A 158 39.42 1.42 6.36
C PRO A 158 40.94 1.58 6.42
N ASP A 159 41.63 0.79 7.24
CA ASP A 159 43.08 0.92 7.47
C ASP A 159 43.93 0.09 6.48
N ASP A 160 43.30 -0.68 5.59
CA ASP A 160 44.02 -1.50 4.62
C ASP A 160 44.41 -0.69 3.37
N ALA A 161 45.71 -0.47 3.20
CA ALA A 161 46.27 0.28 2.08
C ALA A 161 45.95 -0.34 0.71
N GLU A 162 45.81 -1.67 0.61
CA GLU A 162 45.43 -2.33 -0.64
C GLU A 162 43.96 -2.07 -0.99
N THR A 163 43.08 -2.12 0.01
CA THR A 163 41.66 -1.80 -0.15
C THR A 163 41.46 -0.33 -0.51
N GLN A 164 42.23 0.60 0.07
CA GLN A 164 42.18 2.02 -0.30
C GLN A 164 42.60 2.26 -1.76
N LYS A 165 43.73 1.68 -2.19
CA LYS A 165 44.20 1.81 -3.58
C LYS A 165 43.21 1.21 -4.57
N PHE A 166 42.66 0.06 -4.26
CA PHE A 166 41.61 -0.57 -5.07
C PHE A 166 40.36 0.33 -5.15
N ALA A 167 39.85 0.81 -4.02
CA ALA A 167 38.68 1.67 -3.98
C ALA A 167 38.88 2.97 -4.79
N ALA A 168 40.08 3.56 -4.74
CA ALA A 168 40.43 4.70 -5.57
C ALA A 168 40.39 4.34 -7.07
N ALA A 169 41.07 3.27 -7.47
CA ALA A 169 41.11 2.82 -8.87
C ALA A 169 39.72 2.48 -9.42
N ILE A 170 38.87 1.81 -8.63
CA ILE A 170 37.48 1.51 -9.03
C ILE A 170 36.65 2.78 -9.14
N ARG A 171 36.78 3.74 -8.21
CA ARG A 171 36.07 5.03 -8.30
C ARG A 171 36.44 5.79 -9.58
N ASP A 172 37.71 5.85 -9.92
CA ASP A 172 38.17 6.49 -11.15
C ASP A 172 37.58 5.77 -12.38
N ARG A 173 37.62 4.43 -12.40
CA ARG A 173 37.04 3.64 -13.49
C ARG A 173 35.53 3.84 -13.62
N LEU A 174 34.79 3.89 -12.52
CA LEU A 174 33.35 4.13 -12.51
C LEU A 174 33.00 5.54 -12.99
N ALA A 175 33.83 6.55 -12.65
CA ALA A 175 33.69 7.91 -13.15
C ALA A 175 33.89 7.98 -14.68
N ASP A 176 34.89 7.27 -15.21
CA ASP A 176 35.13 7.15 -16.65
C ASP A 176 33.96 6.46 -17.36
N LEU A 177 33.46 5.36 -16.81
CA LEU A 177 32.30 4.64 -17.37
C LEU A 177 31.04 5.51 -17.36
N ASN A 178 30.81 6.29 -16.30
CA ASN A 178 29.68 7.22 -16.24
C ASN A 178 29.79 8.32 -17.32
N THR A 179 30.99 8.83 -17.54
CA THR A 179 31.28 9.78 -18.62
C THR A 179 31.05 9.14 -20.00
N ALA A 180 31.46 7.88 -20.19
CA ALA A 180 31.23 7.13 -21.41
C ALA A 180 29.75 6.88 -21.69
N VAL A 181 28.93 6.58 -20.67
CA VAL A 181 27.47 6.45 -20.80
C VAL A 181 26.86 7.76 -21.31
N ARG A 182 27.23 8.90 -20.72
CA ARG A 182 26.74 10.22 -21.16
C ARG A 182 27.16 10.55 -22.60
N ALA A 183 28.39 10.20 -22.98
CA ALA A 183 28.87 10.37 -24.35
C ALA A 183 28.12 9.47 -25.34
N ALA A 184 27.80 8.24 -24.96
CA ALA A 184 27.07 7.29 -25.79
C ALA A 184 25.62 7.72 -26.06
N GLU A 185 24.97 8.45 -25.15
CA GLU A 185 23.60 8.98 -25.37
C GLU A 185 23.52 9.91 -26.59
N GLN A 186 24.59 10.66 -26.87
CA GLN A 186 24.67 11.58 -28.01
C GLN A 186 24.95 10.89 -29.35
N MET A 187 25.20 9.56 -29.33
CA MET A 187 25.48 8.79 -30.54
C MET A 187 24.20 8.31 -31.24
N PRO A 188 24.24 8.09 -32.57
CA PRO A 188 23.17 7.44 -33.30
C PRO A 188 22.88 6.02 -32.77
N GLN A 189 21.64 5.55 -32.93
CA GLN A 189 21.11 4.36 -32.26
C GLN A 189 22.01 3.11 -32.37
N ALA A 190 22.53 2.79 -33.56
CA ALA A 190 23.38 1.62 -33.75
C ALA A 190 24.70 1.73 -32.98
N ARG A 191 25.36 2.89 -33.04
CA ARG A 191 26.62 3.16 -32.33
C ARG A 191 26.42 3.26 -30.83
N ARG A 192 25.31 3.85 -30.37
CA ARG A 192 24.92 3.90 -28.96
C ARG A 192 24.74 2.49 -28.37
N LYS A 193 24.05 1.59 -29.08
CA LYS A 193 23.87 0.19 -28.63
C LYS A 193 25.22 -0.53 -28.48
N ALA A 194 26.11 -0.39 -29.47
CA ALA A 194 27.45 -0.98 -29.40
C ALA A 194 28.27 -0.41 -28.24
N ALA A 195 28.25 0.91 -28.03
CA ALA A 195 28.91 1.55 -26.91
C ALA A 195 28.35 1.10 -25.55
N HIS A 196 27.03 1.03 -25.40
CA HIS A 196 26.40 0.53 -24.18
C HIS A 196 26.76 -0.93 -23.89
N HIS A 197 26.88 -1.76 -24.92
CA HIS A 197 27.33 -3.15 -24.76
C HIS A 197 28.79 -3.23 -24.27
N ALA A 198 29.69 -2.44 -24.86
CA ALA A 198 31.09 -2.39 -24.41
C ALA A 198 31.20 -1.90 -22.97
N ILE A 199 30.48 -0.81 -22.61
CA ILE A 199 30.42 -0.29 -21.24
C ILE A 199 29.86 -1.34 -20.28
N SER A 200 28.83 -2.09 -20.69
CA SER A 200 28.27 -3.18 -19.87
C SER A 200 29.32 -4.24 -19.57
N SER A 201 30.08 -4.68 -20.58
CA SER A 201 31.12 -5.71 -20.40
C SER A 201 32.24 -5.25 -19.46
N GLU A 202 32.64 -3.98 -19.56
CA GLU A 202 33.63 -3.39 -18.65
C GLU A 202 33.10 -3.32 -17.21
N LEU A 203 31.83 -2.95 -17.05
CA LEU A 203 31.17 -2.89 -15.75
C LEU A 203 30.99 -4.29 -15.14
N ASP A 204 30.72 -5.31 -15.95
CA ASP A 204 30.66 -6.70 -15.49
C ASP A 204 32.00 -7.14 -14.86
N GLY A 205 33.13 -6.71 -15.44
CA GLY A 205 34.47 -6.96 -14.88
C GLY A 205 34.70 -6.26 -13.53
N VAL A 206 34.31 -4.98 -13.44
CA VAL A 206 34.38 -4.22 -12.17
C VAL A 206 33.52 -4.86 -11.08
N GLU A 207 32.29 -5.26 -11.41
CA GLU A 207 31.39 -5.92 -10.47
C GLU A 207 31.95 -7.29 -10.02
N ALA A 208 32.60 -8.04 -10.91
CA ALA A 208 33.28 -9.29 -10.54
C ALA A 208 34.44 -9.06 -9.55
N ASP A 209 35.26 -8.02 -9.76
CA ASP A 209 36.34 -7.66 -8.83
C ASP A 209 35.80 -7.25 -7.45
N LEU A 210 34.68 -6.52 -7.41
CA LEU A 210 33.99 -6.15 -6.18
C LEU A 210 33.45 -7.38 -5.44
N LEU A 211 32.79 -8.30 -6.15
CA LEU A 211 32.27 -9.54 -5.57
C LEU A 211 33.40 -10.42 -5.03
N ALA A 212 34.50 -10.55 -5.77
CA ALA A 212 35.66 -11.33 -5.34
C ALA A 212 36.23 -10.81 -4.00
N ARG A 213 36.22 -9.49 -3.78
CA ARG A 213 36.65 -8.88 -2.50
C ARG A 213 35.63 -9.01 -1.38
N LEU A 214 34.34 -9.06 -1.71
CA LEU A 214 33.27 -9.41 -0.78
C LEU A 214 33.22 -10.91 -0.44
N GLY A 215 34.06 -11.72 -1.10
CA GLY A 215 34.17 -13.16 -0.85
C GLY A 215 33.15 -14.01 -1.62
N VAL A 216 32.47 -13.43 -2.60
CA VAL A 216 31.51 -14.11 -3.48
C VAL A 216 32.19 -14.40 -4.83
N ARG A 217 32.21 -15.66 -5.25
CA ARG A 217 32.77 -16.11 -6.54
C ARG A 217 31.72 -16.82 -7.36
#